data_AF-A0A9W6CEV7-F1
#
_entry.id   AF-A0A9W6CEV7-F1
#
_cell.length_a   1.000
_cell.length_b   1.000
_cell.length_c   1.000
_cell.angle_alpha   90.00
_cell.angle_beta   90.00
_cell.angle_gamma   90.00
#
_symmetry.space_group_name_H-M   'P 1'
#
loop_
_entity.id
_entity.type
_entity.pdbx_description
1 polymer ?
#
loop_
_entity_poly.entity_id
_entity_poly.type
_entity_poly.pdbx_seq_one_letter_code
_entity_poly.pdbx_strand_id
1 'polypeptide(L)'
;MDKEQKPMSENDRKKEYLRSYRQHVRRIHRINAEIAELREMKVSPGMKANDGMPHGSGGQGDLSGYVANVEEMIKELIEERHLRIKTYQEIAKRIKKLKSENEKDVLFYRYITGLDWWEIAEKMKFSERQIYRLHGKALAHFELPKDVSECQ
;
A
#
# COMPACT_ATOMS: atom_id res chain seq x y z
N MET A 1 1.35 6.73 -33.36
CA MET A 1 -0.03 6.77 -32.82
C MET A 1 0.08 7.27 -31.40
N ASP A 2 0.02 8.60 -31.25
CA ASP A 2 0.02 9.22 -29.93
C ASP A 2 -1.32 8.90 -29.25
N LYS A 3 -1.26 8.16 -28.15
CA LYS A 3 -2.43 7.96 -27.30
C LYS A 3 -2.70 9.29 -26.62
N GLU A 4 -3.71 10.01 -27.09
CA GLU A 4 -4.28 11.17 -26.42
C GLU A 4 -4.50 10.85 -24.93
N GLN A 5 -3.66 11.42 -24.08
CA GLN A 5 -3.72 11.22 -22.65
C GLN A 5 -4.91 12.02 -22.12
N LYS A 6 -6.08 11.37 -22.03
CA LYS A 6 -7.29 12.00 -21.50
C LYS A 6 -7.01 12.54 -20.09
N PRO A 7 -7.28 13.83 -19.81
CA PRO A 7 -7.02 14.40 -18.49
C PRO A 7 -7.78 13.63 -17.42
N MET A 8 -7.07 13.27 -16.33
CA MET A 8 -7.63 12.49 -15.23
C MET A 8 -8.79 13.25 -14.57
N SER A 9 -9.95 12.61 -14.46
CA SER A 9 -11.13 13.26 -13.87
C SER A 9 -10.92 13.54 -12.38
N GLU A 10 -11.66 14.51 -11.83
CA GLU A 10 -11.64 14.80 -10.39
C GLU A 10 -11.95 13.55 -9.55
N ASN A 11 -12.92 12.75 -9.98
CA ASN A 11 -13.25 11.49 -9.32
C ASN A 11 -12.10 10.49 -9.38
N ASP A 12 -11.34 10.43 -10.47
CA ASP A 12 -10.19 9.53 -10.54
C ASP A 12 -9.06 9.98 -9.60
N ARG A 13 -8.84 11.30 -9.45
CA ARG A 13 -7.93 11.85 -8.42
C ARG A 13 -8.38 11.47 -7.01
N LYS A 14 -9.68 11.57 -6.71
CA LYS A 14 -10.24 11.15 -5.41
C LYS A 14 -10.06 9.65 -5.17
N LYS A 15 -10.35 8.82 -6.17
CA LYS A 15 -10.14 7.36 -6.09
C LYS A 15 -8.68 7.03 -5.86
N GLU A 16 -7.75 7.71 -6.53
CA GLU A 16 -6.31 7.48 -6.37
C GLU A 16 -5.85 7.88 -4.96
N TYR A 17 -6.26 9.06 -4.49
CA TYR A 17 -6.01 9.49 -3.12
C TYR A 17 -6.52 8.47 -2.10
N LEU A 18 -7.75 7.98 -2.24
CA LEU A 18 -8.33 6.98 -1.33
C LEU A 18 -7.59 5.62 -1.41
N ARG A 19 -7.12 5.21 -2.59
CA ARG A 19 -6.37 3.95 -2.79
C ARG A 19 -4.95 3.99 -2.25
N SER A 20 -4.35 5.17 -2.10
CA SER A 20 -2.97 5.32 -1.62
C SER A 20 -2.69 4.55 -0.32
N TYR A 21 -3.64 4.51 0.62
CA TYR A 21 -3.52 3.70 1.83
C TYR A 21 -3.25 2.21 1.53
N ARG A 22 -3.98 1.61 0.58
CA ARG A 22 -3.78 0.20 0.19
C ARG A 22 -2.52 0.00 -0.64
N GLN A 23 -2.03 1.04 -1.33
CA GLN A 23 -0.72 0.98 -1.97
C GLN A 23 0.37 0.84 -0.91
N HIS A 24 0.33 1.63 0.16
CA HIS A 24 1.27 1.48 1.27
C HIS A 24 1.18 0.10 1.94
N VAL A 25 -0.02 -0.44 2.16
CA VAL A 25 -0.21 -1.81 2.69
C VAL A 25 0.49 -2.85 1.81
N ARG A 26 0.30 -2.76 0.48
CA ARG A 26 0.94 -3.67 -0.48
C ARG A 26 2.46 -3.52 -0.51
N ARG A 27 2.97 -2.28 -0.47
CA ARG A 27 4.42 -2.01 -0.46
C ARG A 27 5.07 -2.56 0.80
N ILE A 28 4.48 -2.32 1.97
CA ILE A 28 4.92 -2.92 3.24
C ILE A 28 4.98 -4.44 3.13
N HIS A 29 3.97 -5.09 2.56
CA HIS A 29 3.97 -6.55 2.42
C HIS A 29 5.11 -7.04 1.52
N ARG A 30 5.37 -6.36 0.39
CA ARG A 30 6.48 -6.69 -0.51
C ARG A 30 7.83 -6.53 0.17
N ILE A 31 8.09 -5.40 0.82
CA ILE A 31 9.36 -5.14 1.52
C ILE A 31 9.59 -6.20 2.61
N ASN A 32 8.56 -6.57 3.38
CA ASN A 32 8.71 -7.65 4.37
C ASN A 32 9.05 -9.00 3.71
N ALA A 33 8.44 -9.32 2.56
CA ALA A 33 8.72 -10.56 1.84
C ALA A 33 10.16 -10.58 1.31
N GLU A 34 10.64 -9.48 0.73
CA GLU A 34 12.02 -9.33 0.25
C GLU A 34 13.04 -9.45 1.40
N ILE A 35 12.78 -8.81 2.54
CA ILE A 35 13.61 -8.97 3.75
C ILE A 35 13.62 -10.43 4.23
N ALA A 36 12.48 -11.13 4.19
CA ALA A 36 12.39 -12.52 4.62
C ALA A 36 13.17 -13.45 3.68
N GLU A 37 12.99 -13.30 2.37
CA GLU A 37 13.70 -14.07 1.34
C GLU A 37 15.22 -13.92 1.48
N LEU A 38 15.71 -12.69 1.62
CA LEU A 38 17.14 -12.44 1.81
C LEU A 38 17.67 -13.10 3.08
N ARG A 39 16.92 -13.04 4.18
CA ARG A 39 17.28 -13.71 5.44
C ARG A 39 17.31 -15.23 5.28
N GLU A 40 16.38 -15.82 4.53
CA GLU A 40 16.35 -17.26 4.27
C GLU A 40 17.52 -17.71 3.38
N MET A 41 17.88 -16.95 2.34
CA MET A 41 19.05 -17.22 1.50
C MET A 41 20.34 -17.33 2.33
N LYS A 42 20.46 -16.57 3.43
CA LYS A 42 21.59 -16.67 4.36
C LYS A 42 21.56 -17.93 5.23
N VAL A 43 20.37 -18.42 5.61
CA VAL A 43 20.22 -19.58 6.51
C VAL A 43 20.30 -20.90 5.75
N SER A 44 19.99 -20.92 4.45
CA SER A 44 20.14 -22.09 3.59
C SER A 44 21.63 -22.33 3.31
N PRO A 45 22.27 -23.35 3.92
CA PRO A 45 23.64 -23.68 3.59
C PRO A 45 23.58 -24.26 2.18
N GLY A 46 24.25 -23.62 1.22
CA GLY A 46 24.53 -24.24 -0.06
C GLY A 46 25.03 -25.66 0.19
N MET A 47 24.34 -26.62 -0.43
CA MET A 47 24.79 -27.97 -0.78
C MET A 47 26.08 -28.43 -0.07
N LYS A 48 25.95 -29.38 0.86
CA LYS A 48 27.07 -30.20 1.32
C LYS A 48 27.75 -30.86 0.11
N ALA A 49 28.79 -30.24 -0.45
CA ALA A 49 29.81 -30.93 -1.22
C ALA A 49 30.96 -31.22 -0.26
N ASN A 50 30.91 -32.44 0.23
CA ASN A 50 31.94 -33.14 0.98
C ASN A 50 33.22 -33.27 0.14
N ASP A 51 34.22 -32.40 0.32
CA ASP A 51 35.61 -32.70 -0.09
C ASP A 51 36.62 -31.79 0.64
N GLY A 52 36.93 -32.13 1.90
CA GLY A 52 37.66 -31.24 2.79
C GLY A 52 38.92 -30.59 2.21
N MET A 53 38.91 -29.25 2.08
CA MET A 53 40.07 -28.37 2.15
C MET A 53 39.62 -26.93 2.46
N PRO A 54 40.19 -26.23 3.47
CA PRO A 54 39.86 -24.84 3.75
C PRO A 54 40.90 -23.90 3.14
N HIS A 55 40.58 -23.22 2.04
CA HIS A 55 41.37 -22.07 1.59
C HIS A 55 40.51 -21.05 0.85
N GLY A 56 40.58 -19.79 1.27
CA GLY A 56 40.07 -18.64 0.49
C GLY A 56 39.41 -17.57 1.35
N SER A 57 40.17 -16.52 1.67
CA SER A 57 39.77 -15.30 2.37
C SER A 57 38.74 -14.46 1.59
N GLY A 58 37.47 -14.88 1.54
CA GLY A 58 36.38 -14.15 0.88
C GLY A 58 35.12 -13.90 1.72
N GLY A 59 35.04 -14.45 2.93
CA GLY A 59 33.78 -14.57 3.67
C GLY A 59 33.26 -13.34 4.42
N GLN A 60 34.03 -12.24 4.50
CA GLN A 60 33.65 -11.09 5.37
C GLN A 60 33.05 -9.89 4.61
N GLY A 61 33.51 -9.62 3.39
CA GLY A 61 33.04 -8.48 2.58
C GLY A 61 31.64 -8.67 1.98
N ASP A 62 31.31 -9.91 1.60
CA ASP A 62 29.98 -10.28 1.08
C ASP A 62 28.90 -10.15 2.17
N LEU A 63 29.24 -10.54 3.40
CA LEU A 63 28.34 -10.42 4.55
C LEU A 63 28.08 -8.97 4.95
N SER A 64 29.10 -8.09 4.90
CA SER A 64 28.90 -6.68 5.26
C SER A 64 28.01 -5.93 4.27
N GLY A 65 28.17 -6.16 2.96
CA GLY A 65 27.31 -5.55 1.94
C GLY A 65 25.87 -6.06 2.03
N TYR A 66 25.70 -7.36 2.27
CA TYR A 66 24.40 -7.96 2.51
C TYR A 66 23.68 -7.37 3.73
N VAL A 67 24.38 -7.21 4.87
CA VAL A 67 23.81 -6.61 6.08
C VAL A 67 23.38 -5.16 5.82
N ALA A 68 24.19 -4.38 5.09
CA ALA A 68 23.84 -3.02 4.71
C ALA A 68 22.55 -2.96 3.87
N ASN A 69 22.35 -3.87 2.91
CA ASN A 69 21.14 -3.94 2.10
C ASN A 69 19.89 -4.25 2.94
N VAL A 70 20.00 -5.20 3.89
CA VAL A 70 18.91 -5.53 4.82
C VAL A 70 18.56 -4.33 5.71
N GLU A 71 19.57 -3.63 6.22
CA GLU A 71 19.36 -2.42 7.02
C GLU A 71 18.68 -1.30 6.22
N GLU A 72 19.02 -1.12 4.95
CA GLU A 72 18.38 -0.16 4.07
C GLU A 72 16.90 -0.48 3.85
N MET A 73 16.55 -1.73 3.53
CA MET A 73 15.14 -2.12 3.39
C MET A 73 14.36 -2.01 4.71
N ILE A 74 14.99 -2.24 5.86
CA ILE A 74 14.35 -2.02 7.17
C ILE A 74 14.02 -0.53 7.36
N LYS A 75 14.94 0.38 6.97
CA LYS A 75 14.67 1.82 6.99
C LYS A 75 13.50 2.17 6.07
N GLU A 76 13.50 1.67 4.83
CA GLU A 76 12.38 1.87 3.91
C GLU A 76 11.05 1.35 4.47
N LEU A 77 11.06 0.18 5.12
CA LEU A 77 9.89 -0.40 5.77
C LEU A 77 9.35 0.49 6.88
N ILE A 78 10.22 1.09 7.70
CA ILE A 78 9.83 2.00 8.77
C ILE A 78 9.18 3.26 8.18
N GLU A 79 9.81 3.88 7.19
CA GLU A 79 9.26 5.06 6.51
C GLU A 79 7.91 4.76 5.87
N GLU A 80 7.78 3.64 5.17
CA GLU A 80 6.53 3.25 4.52
C GLU A 80 5.41 2.96 5.55
N ARG A 81 5.76 2.42 6.73
CA ARG A 81 4.81 2.27 7.85
C ARG A 81 4.34 3.62 8.39
N HIS A 82 5.23 4.59 8.52
CA HIS A 82 4.87 5.96 8.91
C HIS A 82 3.94 6.60 7.88
N LEU A 83 4.27 6.52 6.60
CA LEU A 83 3.42 7.01 5.51
C LEU A 83 2.05 6.34 5.52
N ARG A 84 1.98 5.01 5.69
CA ARG A 84 0.71 4.28 5.80
C ARG A 84 -0.17 4.84 6.92
N ILE A 85 0.39 5.07 8.10
CA ILE A 85 -0.35 5.57 9.27
C ILE A 85 -0.88 6.98 9.00
N LYS A 86 -0.02 7.87 8.49
CA LYS A 86 -0.39 9.25 8.14
C LYS A 86 -1.52 9.26 7.10
N THR A 87 -1.34 8.54 6.00
CA THR A 87 -2.32 8.42 4.91
C THR A 87 -3.65 7.85 5.40
N TYR A 88 -3.62 6.81 6.26
CA TYR A 88 -4.84 6.28 6.88
C TYR A 88 -5.58 7.32 7.71
N GLN A 89 -4.87 8.01 8.62
CA GLN A 89 -5.46 9.03 9.49
C GLN A 89 -6.10 10.16 8.68
N GLU A 90 -5.40 10.61 7.65
CA GLU A 90 -5.87 11.66 6.76
C GLU A 90 -7.12 11.27 5.96
N ILE A 91 -7.13 10.08 5.36
CA ILE A 91 -8.29 9.56 4.63
C ILE A 91 -9.46 9.36 5.58
N ALA A 92 -9.24 8.69 6.72
CA ALA A 92 -10.29 8.41 7.70
C ALA A 92 -10.90 9.69 8.26
N LYS A 93 -10.08 10.71 8.55
CA LYS A 93 -10.55 12.04 8.98
C LYS A 93 -11.46 12.68 7.93
N ARG A 94 -11.11 12.58 6.64
CA ARG A 94 -11.91 13.16 5.55
C ARG A 94 -13.19 12.39 5.29
N ILE A 95 -13.15 11.05 5.30
CA ILE A 95 -14.35 10.21 5.23
C ILE A 95 -15.31 10.60 6.36
N LYS A 96 -14.82 10.74 7.60
CA LYS A 96 -15.64 11.14 8.76
C LYS A 96 -16.37 12.49 8.60
N LYS A 97 -15.90 13.39 7.72
CA LYS A 97 -16.55 14.68 7.44
C LYS A 97 -17.78 14.57 6.53
N LEU A 98 -17.96 13.46 5.83
CA LEU A 98 -19.18 13.24 5.04
C LEU A 98 -20.41 13.27 5.94
N LYS A 99 -21.55 13.74 5.43
CA LYS A 99 -22.78 13.83 6.22
C LYS A 99 -23.51 12.48 6.32
N SER A 100 -23.48 11.68 5.26
CA SER A 100 -24.19 10.40 5.20
C SER A 100 -23.33 9.26 5.75
N GLU A 101 -23.84 8.51 6.74
CA GLU A 101 -23.18 7.30 7.24
C GLU A 101 -23.00 6.25 6.13
N ASN A 102 -23.99 6.08 5.23
CA ASN A 102 -23.86 5.16 4.09
C ASN A 102 -22.73 5.57 3.13
N GLU A 103 -22.50 6.87 2.94
CA GLU A 103 -21.37 7.36 2.13
C GLU A 103 -20.03 7.14 2.84
N LYS A 104 -19.98 7.29 4.17
CA LYS A 104 -18.79 6.96 4.96
C LYS A 104 -18.45 5.47 4.84
N ASP A 105 -19.44 4.62 5.05
CA ASP A 105 -19.30 3.17 5.07
C ASP A 105 -18.85 2.64 3.71
N VAL A 106 -19.46 3.10 2.61
CA VAL A 106 -19.07 2.61 1.28
C VAL A 106 -17.62 2.99 0.93
N LEU A 107 -17.16 4.19 1.31
CA LEU A 107 -15.76 4.58 1.10
C LEU A 107 -14.82 3.82 2.04
N PHE A 108 -15.19 3.66 3.31
CA PHE A 108 -14.37 2.95 4.29
C PHE A 108 -14.21 1.49 3.87
N TYR A 109 -15.30 0.79 3.56
CA TYR A 109 -15.23 -0.61 3.15
C TYR A 109 -14.50 -0.78 1.82
N ARG A 110 -14.69 0.12 0.85
CA ARG A 110 -14.01 -0.02 -0.45
C ARG A 110 -12.52 0.31 -0.42
N TYR A 111 -12.10 1.31 0.37
CA TYR A 111 -10.73 1.82 0.29
C TYR A 111 -9.86 1.52 1.50
N ILE A 112 -10.45 1.38 2.69
CA ILE A 112 -9.70 1.02 3.90
C ILE A 112 -9.72 -0.50 4.09
N THR A 113 -10.91 -1.10 4.25
CA THR A 113 -11.02 -2.56 4.36
C THR A 113 -10.65 -3.22 3.03
N GLY A 114 -11.05 -2.59 1.92
CA GLY A 114 -10.91 -3.05 0.54
C GLY A 114 -11.60 -4.37 0.27
N LEU A 115 -12.88 -4.36 0.65
CA LEU A 115 -13.86 -5.33 0.22
C LEU A 115 -14.24 -5.11 -1.25
N ASP A 116 -14.67 -6.16 -1.90
CA ASP A 116 -15.29 -6.12 -3.21
C ASP A 116 -16.73 -5.62 -3.15
N TRP A 117 -17.24 -5.19 -4.30
CA TRP A 117 -18.55 -4.52 -4.38
C TRP A 117 -19.70 -5.39 -3.87
N TRP A 118 -19.66 -6.69 -4.18
CA TRP A 118 -20.64 -7.67 -3.73
C TRP A 118 -20.58 -7.87 -2.20
N GLU A 119 -19.38 -7.92 -1.60
CA GLU A 119 -19.21 -8.01 -0.14
C GLU A 119 -19.75 -6.75 0.55
N ILE A 120 -19.50 -5.58 -0.02
CA ILE A 120 -20.04 -4.31 0.49
C ILE A 120 -21.56 -4.30 0.40
N ALA A 121 -22.13 -4.76 -0.71
CA ALA A 121 -23.56 -4.87 -0.92
C ALA A 121 -24.21 -5.78 0.14
N GLU A 122 -23.64 -6.96 0.38
CA GLU A 122 -24.08 -7.89 1.42
C GLU A 122 -23.97 -7.29 2.83
N LYS A 123 -22.86 -6.61 3.12
CA LYS A 123 -22.59 -6.02 4.43
C LYS A 123 -23.51 -4.86 4.75
N MET A 124 -23.77 -4.00 3.77
CA MET A 124 -24.64 -2.81 3.92
C MET A 124 -26.11 -3.11 3.63
N LYS A 125 -26.46 -4.36 3.28
CA LYS A 125 -27.84 -4.78 2.94
C LYS A 125 -28.46 -3.98 1.79
N PHE A 126 -27.66 -3.73 0.75
CA PHE A 126 -28.09 -3.08 -0.49
C PHE A 126 -27.79 -3.98 -1.70
N SER A 127 -28.41 -3.68 -2.84
CA SER A 127 -27.95 -4.21 -4.13
C SER A 127 -26.64 -3.56 -4.56
N GLU A 128 -25.81 -4.25 -5.34
CA GLU A 128 -24.58 -3.68 -5.91
C GLU A 128 -24.86 -2.38 -6.69
N ARG A 129 -25.96 -2.33 -7.45
CA ARG A 129 -26.38 -1.09 -8.16
C ARG A 129 -26.57 0.08 -7.22
N GLN A 130 -27.17 -0.14 -6.05
CA GLN A 130 -27.30 0.90 -5.02
C GLN A 130 -25.95 1.29 -4.43
N ILE A 131 -25.05 0.32 -4.20
CA ILE A 131 -23.68 0.57 -3.74
C ILE A 131 -22.90 1.44 -4.72
N TYR A 132 -22.92 1.16 -6.02
CA TYR A 132 -22.27 2.00 -7.03
C TYR A 132 -22.83 3.43 -7.04
N ARG A 133 -24.15 3.58 -6.88
CA ARG A 133 -24.78 4.91 -6.78
C ARG A 133 -24.36 5.65 -5.52
N LEU A 134 -24.33 4.97 -4.36
CA LEU A 134 -23.86 5.54 -3.09
C LEU A 134 -22.40 5.95 -3.19
N HIS A 135 -21.55 5.10 -3.79
CA HIS A 135 -20.15 5.39 -4.03
C HIS A 135 -19.96 6.64 -4.90
N GLY A 136 -20.71 6.75 -6.00
CA GLY A 136 -20.65 7.94 -6.87
C GLY A 136 -21.01 9.22 -6.13
N LYS A 137 -22.06 9.19 -5.28
CA LYS A 137 -22.43 10.33 -4.42
C LYS A 137 -21.36 10.64 -3.37
N ALA A 138 -20.84 9.60 -2.72
CA ALA A 138 -19.78 9.75 -1.73
C ALA A 138 -18.54 10.42 -2.33
N LEU A 139 -18.14 10.04 -3.56
CA LEU A 139 -17.03 10.69 -4.26
C LEU A 139 -17.34 12.15 -4.64
N ALA A 140 -18.59 12.47 -5.01
CA ALA A 140 -18.99 13.83 -5.29
C ALA A 140 -18.88 14.73 -4.04
N HIS A 141 -19.28 14.21 -2.87
CA HIS A 141 -19.20 14.94 -1.59
C HIS A 141 -17.84 14.86 -0.90
N PHE A 142 -16.96 13.97 -1.33
CA PHE A 142 -15.62 13.83 -0.75
C PHE A 142 -14.70 14.96 -1.21
N GLU A 143 -14.04 15.62 -0.25
CA GLU A 143 -13.12 16.71 -0.51
C GLU A 143 -11.66 16.26 -0.36
N LEU A 144 -10.84 16.59 -1.37
CA LEU A 144 -9.40 16.39 -1.31
C LEU A 144 -8.73 17.37 -0.32
N PRO A 145 -7.54 17.06 0.19
CA PRO A 145 -6.69 18.04 0.86
C PRO A 145 -6.56 19.32 0.01
N LYS A 146 -6.70 20.50 0.63
CA LYS A 146 -6.50 21.78 -0.07
C LYS A 146 -5.01 22.09 -0.29
N ASP A 147 -4.12 21.43 0.44
CA ASP A 147 -2.70 21.75 0.46
C ASP A 147 -1.87 20.57 -0.08
N VAL A 148 -1.53 20.66 -1.36
CA VAL A 148 -0.31 20.06 -1.91
C VAL A 148 0.33 21.11 -2.82
N SER A 149 0.71 22.25 -2.22
CA SER A 149 1.57 23.25 -2.86
C SER A 149 2.87 23.52 -2.09
N GLU A 150 3.10 22.88 -0.94
CA GLU A 150 4.34 23.08 -0.17
C GLU A 150 4.83 21.75 0.42
N CYS A 151 5.51 20.98 -0.42
CA CYS A 151 6.57 20.04 -0.08
C CYS A 151 7.39 19.85 -1.38
N GLN A 152 8.03 20.95 -1.80
CA GLN A 152 9.18 20.94 -2.70
C GLN A 152 10.43 21.15 -1.84
#